data_AF-A0A1X3D3J5-F1
#
_entry.id   AF-A0A1X3D3J5-F1
#
_cell.length_a   1.000
_cell.length_b   1.000
_cell.length_c   1.000
_cell.angle_alpha   90.00
_cell.angle_beta   90.00
_cell.angle_gamma   90.00
#
_symmetry.space_group_name_H-M   'P 1'
#
loop_
_entity.id
_entity.type
_entity.pdbx_description
1 polymer ?
#
loop_
_entity_poly.entity_id
_entity_poly.type
_entity_poly.pdbx_seq_one_letter_code
_entity_poly.pdbx_strand_id
1 'polypeptide(L)'
;MVWTEGSFYRFYTDKEINKVYKNFIKEIEENLGFKNEYVEFDGEKNILFYKNKKMLNAHLEKGYHLNKNGEGCFGIESKKVSMNQIASLHTFNEDTDFDPYDINLIFGTAYYYFLVLPEPIENSIFSEKVLNLFIKVLQQA
;
A
#
# COMPACT_ATOMS: atom_id res chain seq x y z
N MET A 1 -9.97 -9.44 -9.80
CA MET A 1 -9.44 -10.30 -8.71
C MET A 1 -10.06 -9.75 -7.43
N VAL A 2 -10.78 -10.55 -6.65
CA VAL A 2 -11.42 -10.05 -5.41
C VAL A 2 -10.47 -10.34 -4.26
N TRP A 3 -9.90 -9.31 -3.66
CA TRP A 3 -9.00 -9.43 -2.50
C TRP A 3 -9.82 -9.72 -1.25
N THR A 4 -10.13 -10.99 -0.98
CA THR A 4 -10.96 -11.37 0.18
C THR A 4 -10.16 -11.54 1.47
N GLU A 5 -8.82 -11.54 1.41
CA GLU A 5 -7.94 -11.78 2.56
C GLU A 5 -6.75 -10.82 2.49
N GLY A 6 -6.40 -10.15 3.59
CA GLY A 6 -5.31 -9.16 3.67
C GLY A 6 -5.67 -7.94 4.52
N SER A 7 -4.67 -7.10 4.80
CA SER A 7 -4.80 -5.84 5.52
C SER A 7 -4.55 -4.65 4.61
N PHE A 8 -5.42 -3.66 4.69
CA PHE A 8 -5.62 -2.69 3.63
C PHE A 8 -5.27 -1.27 4.09
N TYR A 9 -4.33 -0.62 3.41
CA TYR A 9 -3.86 0.73 3.74
C TYR A 9 -4.02 1.65 2.53
N ARG A 10 -4.77 2.74 2.70
CA ARG A 10 -5.12 3.69 1.62
C ARG A 10 -4.35 4.99 1.79
N PHE A 11 -3.81 5.50 0.70
CA PHE A 11 -3.07 6.76 0.66
C PHE A 11 -3.54 7.61 -0.50
N TYR A 12 -3.68 8.91 -0.25
CA TYR A 12 -3.83 9.93 -1.27
C TYR A 12 -2.64 10.86 -1.18
N THR A 13 -1.96 11.08 -2.31
CA THR A 13 -0.72 11.87 -2.35
C THR A 13 -0.65 12.70 -3.63
N ASP A 14 0.24 13.68 -3.65
CA ASP A 14 0.65 14.42 -4.85
C ASP A 14 1.78 13.71 -5.63
N LYS A 15 2.21 12.52 -5.17
CA LYS A 15 3.37 11.81 -5.70
C LYS A 15 2.99 10.93 -6.87
N GLU A 16 3.64 11.12 -8.01
CA GLU A 16 3.35 10.37 -9.25
C GLU A 16 3.70 8.88 -9.14
N ILE A 17 2.79 8.03 -9.64
CA ILE A 17 2.90 6.55 -9.59
C ILE A 17 4.23 6.05 -10.12
N ASN A 18 4.68 6.53 -11.27
CA ASN A 18 5.91 6.03 -11.89
C ASN A 18 7.14 6.27 -11.00
N LYS A 19 7.20 7.42 -10.33
CA LYS A 19 8.30 7.77 -9.42
C LYS A 19 8.23 6.96 -8.12
N VAL A 20 7.03 6.84 -7.54
CA VAL A 20 6.80 6.02 -6.34
C VAL A 20 7.13 4.56 -6.61
N TYR A 21 6.65 3.99 -7.72
CA TYR A 21 6.88 2.58 -8.08
C TYR A 21 8.37 2.29 -8.27
N LYS A 22 9.08 3.14 -9.01
CA LYS A 22 10.53 2.99 -9.20
C LYS A 22 11.27 2.95 -7.86
N ASN A 23 10.97 3.89 -6.96
CA ASN A 23 11.65 3.99 -5.68
C ASN A 23 11.25 2.84 -4.74
N PHE A 24 9.98 2.47 -4.72
CA PHE A 24 9.47 1.41 -3.85
C PHE A 24 9.98 0.03 -4.27
N ILE A 25 9.96 -0.28 -5.57
CA ILE A 25 10.56 -1.52 -6.09
C ILE A 25 12.02 -1.63 -5.65
N LYS A 26 12.80 -0.55 -5.82
CA LYS A 26 14.20 -0.51 -5.39
C LYS A 26 14.35 -0.78 -3.89
N GLU A 27 13.60 -0.09 -3.04
CA GLU A 27 13.66 -0.28 -1.59
C GLU A 27 13.28 -1.71 -1.18
N ILE A 28 12.28 -2.31 -1.82
CA ILE A 28 11.86 -3.69 -1.55
C ILE A 28 12.91 -4.72 -2.01
N GLU A 29 13.49 -4.53 -3.19
CA GLU A 29 14.56 -5.38 -3.71
C GLU A 29 15.81 -5.34 -2.81
N GLU A 30 16.25 -4.14 -2.42
CA GLU A 30 17.46 -3.94 -1.63
C GLU A 30 17.30 -4.37 -0.15
N ASN A 31 16.14 -4.11 0.48
CA ASN A 31 15.97 -4.38 1.91
C ASN A 31 15.35 -5.75 2.21
N LEU A 32 14.56 -6.32 1.29
CA LEU A 32 13.80 -7.56 1.53
C LEU A 32 14.16 -8.68 0.54
N GLY A 33 14.76 -8.36 -0.61
CA GLY A 33 15.09 -9.34 -1.65
C GLY A 33 13.86 -9.92 -2.36
N PHE A 34 12.77 -9.15 -2.44
CA PHE A 34 11.56 -9.55 -3.14
C PHE A 34 11.63 -9.13 -4.61
N LYS A 35 10.98 -9.92 -5.47
CA LYS A 35 10.75 -9.61 -6.88
C LYS A 35 9.32 -9.09 -7.05
N ASN A 36 9.00 -8.61 -8.24
CA ASN A 36 7.70 -8.03 -8.52
C ASN A 36 7.14 -8.43 -9.88
N GLU A 37 5.81 -8.40 -9.98
CA GLU A 37 5.04 -8.49 -11.22
C GLU A 37 4.16 -7.24 -11.38
N TYR A 38 4.28 -6.56 -12.51
CA TYR A 38 3.52 -5.37 -12.84
C TYR A 38 2.37 -5.71 -13.80
N VAL A 39 1.18 -5.17 -13.51
CA VAL A 39 0.01 -5.27 -14.37
C VAL A 39 -0.66 -3.91 -14.45
N GLU A 40 -1.07 -3.50 -15.65
CA GLU A 40 -1.86 -2.28 -15.87
C GLU A 40 -3.14 -2.64 -16.61
N PHE A 41 -4.28 -2.20 -16.07
CA PHE A 41 -5.60 -2.43 -16.65
C PHE A 41 -6.53 -1.27 -16.30
N ASP A 42 -7.26 -0.74 -17.29
CA ASP A 42 -8.23 0.36 -17.10
C ASP A 42 -7.70 1.59 -16.32
N GLY A 43 -6.44 1.95 -16.57
CA GLY A 43 -5.75 3.06 -15.90
C GLY A 43 -5.36 2.79 -14.45
N GLU A 44 -5.61 1.58 -13.94
CA GLU A 44 -5.11 1.09 -12.66
C GLU A 44 -3.80 0.34 -12.86
N LYS A 45 -2.82 0.68 -12.03
CA LYS A 45 -1.48 0.10 -12.06
C LYS A 45 -1.28 -0.73 -10.82
N ASN A 46 -0.91 -1.99 -10.97
CA ASN A 46 -0.80 -2.95 -9.89
C ASN A 46 0.61 -3.53 -9.87
N ILE A 47 1.20 -3.66 -8.70
CA ILE A 47 2.42 -4.45 -8.48
C ILE A 47 2.15 -5.49 -7.42
N LEU A 48 2.44 -6.76 -7.73
CA LEU A 48 2.50 -7.84 -6.76
C LEU A 48 3.96 -8.14 -6.42
N PHE A 49 4.30 -8.20 -5.13
CA PHE A 49 5.62 -8.55 -4.64
C PHE A 49 5.65 -9.95 -4.06
N TYR A 50 6.70 -10.71 -4.39
CA TYR A 50 6.92 -12.06 -3.89
C TYR A 50 8.41 -12.41 -3.88
N LYS A 51 8.82 -13.29 -2.95
CA LYS A 51 10.23 -13.68 -2.80
C LYS A 51 10.66 -14.82 -3.72
N ASN A 52 9.76 -15.78 -3.97
CA ASN A 52 10.02 -16.96 -4.79
C ASN A 52 8.72 -17.60 -5.29
N LYS A 53 8.83 -18.56 -6.23
CA LYS A 53 7.68 -19.28 -6.81
C LYS A 53 6.80 -19.97 -5.77
N LYS A 54 7.38 -20.49 -4.68
CA LYS A 54 6.61 -21.16 -3.62
C LYS A 54 5.68 -20.16 -2.91
N MET A 55 6.18 -18.97 -2.59
CA MET A 55 5.39 -17.90 -2.00
C MET A 55 4.28 -17.42 -2.95
N LEU A 56 4.63 -17.23 -4.23
CA LEU A 56 3.65 -16.83 -5.26
C LEU A 56 2.54 -17.87 -5.42
N ASN A 57 2.88 -19.16 -5.56
CA ASN A 57 1.88 -20.22 -5.71
C ASN A 57 0.97 -20.31 -4.47
N ALA A 58 1.54 -20.22 -3.27
CA ALA A 58 0.74 -20.20 -2.05
C ALA A 58 -0.23 -19.02 -2.05
N HIS A 59 0.20 -17.83 -2.50
CA HIS A 59 -0.67 -16.68 -2.62
C HIS A 59 -1.81 -16.88 -3.62
N LEU A 60 -1.53 -17.50 -4.77
CA LEU A 60 -2.57 -17.83 -5.75
C LEU A 60 -3.59 -18.85 -5.22
N GLU A 61 -3.17 -19.74 -4.33
CA GLU A 61 -4.05 -20.74 -3.69
C GLU A 61 -4.83 -20.20 -2.50
N LYS A 62 -4.21 -19.33 -1.69
CA LYS A 62 -4.69 -18.96 -0.34
C LYS A 62 -4.78 -17.45 -0.10
N GLY A 63 -4.63 -16.62 -1.12
CA GLY A 63 -4.60 -15.18 -0.96
C GLY A 63 -3.41 -14.67 -0.12
N TYR A 64 -3.57 -13.50 0.48
CA TYR A 64 -2.52 -12.87 1.26
C TYR A 64 -2.39 -13.50 2.65
N HIS A 65 -1.24 -14.12 2.91
CA HIS A 65 -0.94 -14.75 4.20
C HIS A 65 0.58 -14.78 4.46
N LEU A 66 0.95 -14.90 5.73
CA LEU A 66 2.34 -15.12 6.11
C LEU A 66 2.73 -16.61 5.98
N ASN A 67 3.96 -16.84 5.54
CA ASN A 67 4.58 -18.16 5.59
C ASN A 67 5.18 -18.42 6.99
N LYS A 68 5.74 -19.62 7.18
CA LYS A 68 6.38 -20.03 8.44
C LYS A 68 7.57 -19.16 8.92
N ASN A 69 8.12 -18.31 8.06
CA ASN A 69 9.19 -17.37 8.39
C ASN A 69 8.62 -15.97 8.70
N GLY A 70 7.30 -15.79 8.74
CA GLY A 70 6.66 -14.50 8.97
C GLY A 70 6.71 -13.55 7.77
N GLU A 71 6.92 -14.06 6.54
CA GLU A 71 6.93 -13.26 5.31
C GLU A 71 5.79 -13.69 4.38
N GLY A 72 5.20 -12.77 3.62
CA GLY A 72 4.12 -13.07 2.67
C GLY A 72 4.20 -12.24 1.40
N CYS A 73 3.41 -12.60 0.39
CA CYS A 73 3.17 -11.69 -0.73
C CYS A 73 2.49 -10.41 -0.22
N PHE A 74 2.72 -9.31 -0.91
CA PHE A 74 2.00 -8.05 -0.70
C PHE A 74 1.86 -7.33 -2.04
N GLY A 75 0.92 -6.41 -2.16
CA GLY A 75 0.68 -5.71 -3.41
C GLY A 75 0.40 -4.23 -3.21
N ILE A 76 0.55 -3.48 -4.30
CA ILE A 76 0.13 -2.09 -4.35
C ILE A 76 -0.69 -1.85 -5.62
N GLU A 77 -1.89 -1.29 -5.43
CA GLU A 77 -2.75 -0.82 -6.51
C GLU A 77 -2.72 0.71 -6.53
N SER A 78 -2.62 1.31 -7.71
CA SER A 78 -2.53 2.75 -7.83
C SER A 78 -3.30 3.30 -9.01
N LYS A 79 -3.85 4.50 -8.83
CA LYS A 79 -4.63 5.19 -9.85
C LYS A 79 -4.41 6.69 -9.77
N LYS A 80 -4.31 7.35 -10.93
CA LYS A 80 -4.42 8.81 -11.00
C LYS A 80 -5.89 9.17 -10.81
N VAL A 81 -6.19 10.04 -9.86
CA VAL A 81 -7.56 10.43 -9.51
C VAL A 81 -7.67 11.95 -9.44
N SER A 82 -8.87 12.47 -9.63
CA SER A 82 -9.24 13.78 -9.09
C SER A 82 -9.79 13.55 -7.68
N MET A 83 -9.32 14.35 -6.71
CA MET A 83 -9.84 14.28 -5.35
C MET A 83 -10.74 15.49 -5.14
N ASN A 84 -12.03 15.29 -5.38
CA ASN A 84 -13.09 16.23 -5.06
C ASN A 84 -14.03 15.54 -4.08
N GLN A 85 -13.57 15.41 -2.83
CA GLN A 85 -14.17 14.53 -1.84
C GLN A 85 -14.33 15.26 -0.50
N ILE A 86 -15.28 14.79 0.30
CA ILE A 86 -15.39 15.15 1.71
C ILE A 86 -14.63 14.10 2.51
N ALA A 87 -13.77 14.54 3.43
CA ALA A 87 -13.08 13.69 4.38
C ALA A 87 -13.43 14.12 5.80
N SER A 88 -13.66 13.16 6.69
CA SER A 88 -13.87 13.43 8.12
C SER A 88 -12.52 13.40 8.84
N LEU A 89 -12.17 14.51 9.49
CA LEU A 89 -11.02 14.57 10.37
C LEU A 89 -11.41 14.02 11.74
N HIS A 90 -10.66 13.03 12.21
CA HIS A 90 -10.82 12.44 13.53
C HIS A 90 -9.56 12.64 14.37
N THR A 91 -9.75 12.72 15.67
CA THR A 91 -8.70 12.86 16.67
C THR A 91 -8.36 11.45 17.17
N PHE A 92 -7.09 11.05 17.04
CA PHE A 92 -6.65 9.74 17.53
C PHE A 92 -6.28 9.76 19.03
N ASN A 93 -5.96 10.94 19.57
CA ASN A 93 -5.65 11.20 20.98
C ASN A 93 -6.44 12.40 21.49
N GLU A 94 -6.67 12.48 22.80
CA GLU A 94 -7.48 13.53 23.47
C GLU A 94 -6.81 14.93 23.49
N ASP A 95 -5.56 15.06 23.05
CA ASP A 95 -4.79 16.32 23.04
C ASP A 95 -4.88 17.08 21.70
N THR A 96 -6.09 17.35 21.22
CA THR A 96 -6.32 18.19 20.04
C THR A 96 -7.24 19.36 20.35
N ASP A 97 -6.99 20.51 19.72
CA ASP A 97 -7.73 21.76 19.91
C ASP A 97 -8.99 21.86 19.02
N PHE A 98 -9.42 20.75 18.40
CA PHE A 98 -10.59 20.71 17.54
C PHE A 98 -11.42 19.43 17.73
N ASP A 99 -12.74 19.58 17.63
CA ASP A 99 -13.69 18.46 17.54
C ASP A 99 -13.65 17.83 16.15
N PRO A 100 -13.99 16.54 15.96
CA PRO A 100 -14.09 15.95 14.63
C PRO A 100 -15.00 16.76 13.69
N TYR A 101 -14.52 17.09 12.49
CA TYR A 101 -15.28 17.82 11.48
C TYR A 101 -14.96 17.34 10.06
N ASP A 102 -15.90 17.58 9.17
CA ASP A 102 -15.74 17.30 7.75
C ASP A 102 -15.00 18.42 7.04
N ILE A 103 -14.08 18.06 6.15
CA ILE A 103 -13.38 18.98 5.25
C ILE A 103 -13.66 18.64 3.80
N ASN A 104 -13.71 19.68 2.97
CA ASN A 104 -13.75 19.53 1.52
C ASN A 104 -12.33 19.54 0.97
N LEU A 105 -11.96 18.47 0.28
CA LEU A 105 -10.68 18.33 -0.40
C LEU A 105 -10.89 18.45 -1.91
N ILE A 106 -10.29 19.49 -2.52
CA ILE A 106 -10.40 19.76 -3.96
C ILE A 106 -8.98 19.85 -4.56
N PHE A 107 -8.54 18.74 -5.16
CA PHE A 107 -7.26 18.64 -5.85
C PHE A 107 -7.49 18.24 -7.31
N GLY A 108 -6.95 19.05 -8.23
CA GLY A 108 -7.07 18.82 -9.67
C GLY A 108 -6.35 17.55 -10.15
N THR A 109 -5.32 17.11 -9.44
CA THR A 109 -4.68 15.81 -9.63
C THR A 109 -4.17 15.31 -8.30
N ALA A 110 -4.52 14.07 -7.98
CA ALA A 110 -3.98 13.31 -6.87
C ALA A 110 -3.69 11.87 -7.35
N TYR A 111 -2.95 11.15 -6.54
CA TYR A 111 -2.63 9.74 -6.78
C TYR A 111 -3.12 8.93 -5.59
N TYR A 112 -3.93 7.92 -5.90
CA TYR A 112 -4.39 6.93 -4.95
C TYR A 112 -3.42 5.76 -4.95
N TYR A 113 -3.09 5.28 -3.75
CA TYR A 113 -2.34 4.04 -3.52
C TYR A 113 -3.09 3.16 -2.52
N PHE A 114 -3.18 1.88 -2.82
CA PHE A 114 -3.77 0.85 -1.98
C PHE A 114 -2.72 -0.22 -1.71
N LEU A 115 -2.11 -0.16 -0.54
CA LEU A 115 -1.15 -1.17 -0.10
C LEU A 115 -1.90 -2.31 0.58
N VAL A 116 -1.76 -3.52 0.04
CA VAL A 116 -2.35 -4.74 0.58
C VAL A 116 -1.26 -5.60 1.20
N LEU A 117 -1.37 -5.83 2.50
CA LEU A 117 -0.42 -6.57 3.32
C LEU A 117 -0.99 -7.93 3.76
N PRO A 118 -0.15 -8.93 4.05
CA PRO A 118 -0.61 -10.26 4.46
C PRO A 118 -1.33 -10.28 5.81
N GLU A 119 -0.96 -9.41 6.75
CA GLU A 119 -1.56 -9.32 8.08
C GLU A 119 -1.54 -7.88 8.59
N PRO A 120 -2.34 -7.52 9.62
CA PRO A 120 -2.31 -6.20 10.23
C PRO A 120 -0.93 -5.87 10.81
N ILE A 121 -0.54 -4.60 10.81
CA ILE A 121 0.80 -4.21 11.28
C ILE A 121 1.00 -4.50 12.77
N GLU A 122 -0.07 -4.48 13.55
CA GLU A 122 -0.07 -4.78 14.99
C GLU A 122 0.29 -6.24 15.27
N ASN A 123 0.07 -7.12 14.28
CA ASN A 123 0.26 -8.56 14.40
C ASN A 123 1.47 -9.08 13.60
N SER A 124 2.07 -8.25 12.73
CA SER A 124 3.08 -8.68 11.77
C SER A 124 4.20 -7.65 11.60
N ILE A 125 5.38 -8.00 12.14
CA ILE A 125 6.63 -7.22 11.97
C ILE A 125 6.97 -7.03 10.49
N PHE A 126 6.67 -8.03 9.65
CA PHE A 126 6.89 -7.94 8.20
C PHE A 126 5.97 -6.90 7.56
N SER A 127 4.67 -6.94 7.88
CA SER A 127 3.69 -5.97 7.38
C SER A 127 4.08 -4.55 7.80
N GLU A 128 4.42 -4.37 9.07
CA GLU A 128 4.87 -3.09 9.62
C GLU A 128 6.10 -2.56 8.87
N LYS A 129 7.09 -3.43 8.62
CA LYS A 129 8.29 -3.07 7.88
C LYS A 129 7.97 -2.63 6.44
N VAL A 130 7.09 -3.34 5.74
CA VAL A 130 6.68 -2.98 4.37
C VAL A 130 5.94 -1.63 4.36
N LEU A 131 5.02 -1.41 5.30
CA LEU A 131 4.31 -0.14 5.45
C LEU A 131 5.28 1.03 5.66
N ASN A 132 6.25 0.87 6.57
CA ASN A 132 7.24 1.89 6.88
C ASN A 132 8.14 2.22 5.68
N LEU A 133 8.55 1.21 4.90
CA LEU A 133 9.30 1.42 3.65
C LEU A 133 8.46 2.19 2.63
N PHE A 134 7.17 1.88 2.52
CA PHE A 134 6.28 2.58 1.60
C PHE A 134 6.07 4.05 2.01
N ILE A 135 5.81 4.31 3.29
CA ILE A 135 5.67 5.67 3.83
C ILE A 135 6.95 6.48 3.61
N LYS A 136 8.13 5.89 3.87
CA LYS A 136 9.43 6.52 3.58
C LYS A 136 9.54 6.94 2.11
N VAL A 137 9.14 6.07 1.17
CA VAL A 137 9.15 6.40 -0.26
C VAL A 137 8.20 7.55 -0.58
N LEU A 138 6.99 7.56 -0.03
CA LEU A 138 6.03 8.64 -0.25
C LEU A 138 6.54 10.00 0.27
N GLN A 139 7.30 10.01 1.36
CA GLN A 139 7.89 11.24 1.92
C GLN A 139 9.07 11.78 1.10
N GLN A 140 9.71 10.94 0.27
CA GLN A 140 10.91 11.29 -0.51
C GLN A 140 10.66 11.45 -2.01
N ALA A 141 9.51 10.97 -2.50
CA ALA A 141 9.11 11.03 -3.90
C ALA A 141 8.67 12.43 -4.36
#